data_AF-A0A8C6M416-F1
#
_entry.id   AF-A0A8C6M416-F1
#
_cell.length_a   1.000
_cell.length_b   1.000
_cell.length_c   1.000
_cell.angle_alpha   90.00
_cell.angle_beta   90.00
_cell.angle_gamma   90.00
#
_symmetry.space_group_name_H-M   'P 1'
#
loop_
_entity.id
_entity.type
_entity.pdbx_description
1 polymer ?
#
loop_
_entity_poly.entity_id
_entity_poly.type
_entity_poly.pdbx_seq_one_letter_code
_entity_poly.pdbx_strand_id
1 'polypeptide(L)'
;MARTKQTARKSTGGKAPRKQLATKAARKSAPATGGVKKPHRYRPGTVALREIRRYQKSTELLIRKLPFQRLVREIAQDFKTDLRFQSSATYQPNGSFKSHQHWKGAKYPTKCVVQLTL
;
A
#
# COMPACT_ATOMS: atom_id res chain seq x y z
N MET A 1 -15.73 53.00 7.36
CA MET A 1 -14.71 52.50 6.40
C MET A 1 -13.64 51.77 7.19
N ALA A 2 -13.41 50.48 6.92
CA ALA A 2 -12.54 49.64 7.74
C ALA A 2 -11.09 49.64 7.21
N ARG A 3 -10.15 49.91 8.12
CA ARG A 3 -8.70 49.96 7.89
C ARG A 3 -8.16 48.57 7.55
N THR A 4 -7.72 48.36 6.32
CA THR A 4 -7.03 47.14 5.89
C THR A 4 -5.59 47.15 6.41
N LYS A 5 -5.27 46.25 7.34
CA LYS A 5 -3.87 45.99 7.74
C LYS A 5 -3.25 45.03 6.72
N GLN A 6 -2.39 45.55 5.85
CA GLN A 6 -1.53 44.72 5.01
C GLN A 6 -0.39 44.16 5.89
N THR A 7 -0.47 42.90 6.27
CA THR A 7 0.67 42.23 6.92
C THR A 7 1.64 41.77 5.85
N ALA A 8 2.89 42.22 5.92
CA ALA A 8 3.96 41.75 5.04
C ALA A 8 4.12 40.22 5.17
N ARG A 9 3.76 39.48 4.12
CA ARG A 9 4.13 38.07 3.98
C ARG A 9 5.54 38.00 3.41
N LYS A 10 6.44 37.27 4.08
CA LYS A 10 7.77 36.95 3.54
C LYS A 10 7.60 36.13 2.27
N SER A 11 7.95 36.70 1.11
CA SER A 11 8.05 35.98 -0.15
C SER A 11 9.38 35.22 -0.19
N THR A 12 9.40 33.97 0.24
CA THR A 12 10.50 33.08 -0.15
C THR A 12 10.17 32.46 -1.50
N GLY A 13 10.48 33.18 -2.56
CA GLY A 13 10.36 32.73 -3.94
C GLY A 13 11.64 33.03 -4.71
N GLY A 14 12.28 31.99 -5.25
CA GLY A 14 13.35 32.10 -6.23
C GLY A 14 14.74 31.74 -5.69
N LYS A 15 15.15 30.48 -5.87
CA LYS A 15 16.53 30.05 -5.68
C LYS A 15 17.33 30.50 -6.92
N ALA A 16 18.25 31.44 -6.78
CA ALA A 16 19.10 31.92 -7.87
C ALA A 16 20.00 30.79 -8.44
N PRO A 17 20.36 30.81 -9.73
CA PRO A 17 21.21 29.78 -10.33
C PRO A 17 22.65 29.97 -9.84
N ARG A 18 23.07 29.13 -8.88
CA ARG A 18 24.44 29.18 -8.33
C ARG A 18 25.38 28.30 -9.16
N LYS A 19 26.42 28.93 -9.71
CA LYS A 19 27.58 28.31 -10.37
C LYS A 19 28.22 27.25 -9.44
N GLN A 20 28.64 26.14 -10.06
CA GLN A 20 29.07 24.88 -9.44
C GLN A 20 30.12 25.03 -8.32
N LEU A 21 29.80 24.45 -7.16
CA LEU A 21 30.72 23.72 -6.29
C LEU A 21 29.89 22.62 -5.61
N ALA A 22 30.39 21.38 -5.64
CA ALA A 22 29.70 20.19 -5.16
C ALA A 22 29.21 20.38 -3.72
N THR A 23 27.90 20.56 -3.57
CA THR A 23 27.27 20.61 -2.25
C THR A 23 26.86 19.19 -1.89
N LYS A 24 27.66 18.58 -1.01
CA LYS A 24 27.29 17.38 -0.25
C LYS A 24 25.88 17.60 0.26
N ALA A 25 24.93 16.78 -0.21
CA ALA A 25 23.52 16.92 0.14
C ALA A 25 23.36 16.72 1.64
N ALA A 26 23.33 17.81 2.39
CA ALA A 26 22.86 17.83 3.77
C ALA A 26 21.37 17.46 3.72
N ARG A 27 21.09 16.16 3.79
CA ARG A 27 19.76 15.66 4.13
C ARG A 27 19.37 16.37 5.41
N LYS A 28 18.17 16.97 5.44
CA LYS A 28 17.64 17.68 6.60
C LYS A 28 17.75 16.81 7.85
N SER A 29 18.84 16.94 8.60
CA SER A 29 18.88 16.54 10.00
C SER A 29 18.10 17.61 10.78
N ALA A 30 17.47 17.15 11.86
CA ALA A 30 16.41 17.80 12.61
C ALA A 30 16.63 19.31 12.89
N PRO A 31 15.55 20.10 13.11
CA PRO A 31 15.68 21.46 13.63
C PRO A 31 16.47 21.43 14.94
N ALA A 32 17.52 22.25 15.05
CA ALA A 32 18.44 22.31 16.19
C ALA A 32 17.82 22.92 17.47
N THR A 33 16.52 23.18 17.48
CA THR A 33 15.78 23.70 18.63
C THR A 33 14.35 23.16 18.60
N GLY A 34 14.05 22.21 19.48
CA GLY A 34 12.71 21.63 19.67
C GLY A 34 12.61 20.18 19.21
N GLY A 35 12.65 19.27 20.20
CA GLY A 35 12.36 17.83 20.19
C GLY A 35 12.15 17.11 18.86
N VAL A 36 12.87 16.00 18.66
CA VAL A 36 12.65 15.03 17.58
C VAL A 36 11.16 14.72 17.44
N LYS A 37 10.57 15.04 16.28
CA LYS A 37 9.18 14.70 15.97
C LYS A 37 8.99 13.19 16.17
N LYS A 38 8.07 12.81 17.07
CA LYS A 38 7.76 11.40 17.33
C LYS A 38 7.52 10.66 16.01
N PRO A 39 8.10 9.46 15.81
CA PRO A 39 7.81 8.64 14.65
C PRO A 39 6.30 8.47 14.50
N HIS A 40 5.79 8.67 13.28
CA HIS A 40 4.37 8.52 13.01
C HIS A 40 3.98 7.04 13.15
N ARG A 41 3.10 6.73 14.10
CA ARG A 41 2.51 5.41 14.28
C ARG A 41 1.08 5.40 13.75
N TYR A 42 0.76 4.45 12.87
CA TYR A 42 -0.59 4.27 12.38
C TYR A 42 -1.53 3.75 13.47
N ARG A 43 -2.82 4.08 13.36
CA ARG A 43 -3.87 3.50 14.23
C ARG A 43 -3.97 1.99 13.96
N PRO A 44 -4.30 1.17 14.98
CA PRO A 44 -4.56 -0.25 14.77
C PRO A 44 -5.60 -0.44 13.65
N GLY A 45 -5.44 -1.48 12.83
CA GLY A 45 -6.28 -1.75 11.66
C GLY A 45 -5.92 -0.98 10.39
N THR A 46 -5.22 0.17 10.47
CA THR A 46 -4.88 0.96 9.26
C THR A 46 -3.92 0.22 8.32
N VAL A 47 -2.93 -0.48 8.90
CA VAL A 47 -1.95 -1.27 8.12
C VAL A 47 -2.60 -2.54 7.58
N ALA A 48 -3.40 -3.23 8.40
CA ALA A 48 -4.12 -4.45 8.00
C ALA A 48 -5.05 -4.21 6.79
N LEU A 49 -5.86 -3.14 6.81
CA LEU A 49 -6.75 -2.81 5.69
C LEU A 49 -5.97 -2.48 4.40
N ARG A 50 -4.77 -1.89 4.53
CA ARG A 50 -3.89 -1.61 3.39
C ARG A 50 -3.33 -2.90 2.79
N GLU A 51 -2.91 -3.84 3.63
CA GLU A 51 -2.40 -5.15 3.23
C GLU A 51 -3.50 -6.00 2.56
N ILE A 52 -4.72 -6.03 3.12
CA ILE A 52 -5.88 -6.72 2.52
C ILE A 52 -6.13 -6.20 1.11
N ARG A 53 -6.21 -4.87 0.94
CA ARG A 53 -6.42 -4.25 -0.39
C ARG A 53 -5.28 -4.54 -1.36
N ARG A 54 -4.03 -4.63 -0.89
CA ARG A 54 -2.87 -4.99 -1.71
C ARG A 54 -2.99 -6.43 -2.20
N TYR A 55 -3.16 -7.39 -1.31
CA TYR A 55 -3.19 -8.82 -1.64
C TYR A 55 -4.44 -9.25 -2.42
N GLN A 56 -5.54 -8.52 -2.30
CA GLN A 56 -6.71 -8.75 -3.16
C GLN A 56 -6.52 -8.18 -4.57
N LYS A 57 -5.65 -7.18 -4.74
CA LYS A 57 -5.36 -6.56 -6.05
C LYS A 57 -4.26 -7.30 -6.82
N SER A 58 -3.27 -7.85 -6.12
CA SER A 58 -2.15 -8.58 -6.70
C SER A 58 -2.15 -10.03 -6.23
N THR A 59 -1.93 -10.98 -7.13
CA THR A 59 -1.84 -12.41 -6.82
C THR A 59 -0.43 -12.87 -6.46
N GLU A 60 0.36 -12.04 -5.78
CA GLU A 60 1.70 -12.42 -5.32
C GLU A 60 1.61 -13.45 -4.18
N LEU A 61 2.53 -14.41 -4.15
CA LEU A 61 2.55 -15.42 -3.09
C LEU A 61 2.85 -14.77 -1.75
N LEU A 62 2.01 -15.07 -0.76
CA LEU A 62 2.24 -14.68 0.63
C LEU A 62 3.44 -15.42 1.25
N ILE A 63 3.75 -16.61 0.73
CA ILE A 63 4.86 -17.46 1.16
C ILE A 63 5.97 -17.42 0.11
N ARG A 64 7.22 -17.35 0.54
CA ARG A 64 8.37 -17.38 -0.38
C ARG A 64 8.38 -18.69 -1.19
N LYS A 65 8.73 -18.61 -2.47
CA LYS A 65 8.74 -19.76 -3.40
C LYS A 65 9.66 -20.90 -2.96
N LEU A 66 10.88 -20.58 -2.52
CA LEU A 66 11.90 -21.57 -2.20
C LEU A 66 11.56 -22.49 -1.01
N PRO A 67 11.13 -21.99 0.17
CA PRO A 67 10.76 -22.88 1.28
C PRO A 67 9.53 -23.73 0.95
N PHE A 68 8.53 -23.18 0.25
CA PHE A 68 7.37 -23.95 -0.20
C PHE A 68 7.77 -25.08 -1.16
N GLN A 69 8.65 -24.79 -2.12
CA GLN A 69 9.17 -25.79 -3.03
C GLN A 69 9.98 -26.90 -2.33
N ARG A 70 10.75 -26.57 -1.29
CA ARG A 70 11.48 -27.58 -0.50
C ARG A 70 10.52 -28.51 0.23
N LEU A 71 9.50 -27.97 0.87
CA LEU A 71 8.48 -28.74 1.59
C LEU A 71 7.71 -29.69 0.65
N VAL A 72 7.34 -29.22 -0.55
CA VAL A 72 6.68 -30.08 -1.55
C VAL A 72 7.58 -31.25 -1.97
N ARG A 73 8.89 -31.05 -2.07
CA ARG A 73 9.86 -32.10 -2.43
C ARG A 73 10.11 -33.07 -1.28
N GLU A 74 10.18 -32.58 -0.05
CA GLU A 74 10.32 -33.39 1.16
C GLU A 74 9.18 -34.41 1.27
N ILE A 75 7.93 -33.92 1.23
CA ILE A 75 6.75 -34.79 1.29
C ILE A 75 6.70 -35.78 0.12
N ALA A 76 7.06 -35.34 -1.09
CA ALA A 76 7.02 -36.20 -2.27
C ALA A 76 8.08 -37.31 -2.25
N GLN A 77 9.22 -37.05 -1.64
CA GLN A 77 10.31 -38.03 -1.52
C GLN A 77 9.87 -39.24 -0.70
N ASP A 78 9.01 -39.03 0.32
CA ASP A 78 8.47 -40.09 1.18
C ASP A 78 7.60 -41.10 0.42
N PHE A 79 7.02 -40.70 -0.72
CA PHE A 79 6.19 -41.58 -1.55
C PHE A 79 6.98 -42.22 -2.69
N LYS A 80 7.84 -41.45 -3.38
CA LYS A 80 8.63 -41.96 -4.52
C LYS A 80 9.86 -41.08 -4.77
N THR A 81 11.03 -41.71 -4.85
CA THR A 81 12.33 -41.03 -4.86
C THR A 81 12.70 -40.31 -6.15
N ASP A 82 12.02 -40.59 -7.28
CA ASP A 82 12.39 -40.09 -8.63
C ASP A 82 11.32 -39.17 -9.25
N LEU A 83 10.54 -38.47 -8.42
CA LEU A 83 9.50 -37.56 -8.91
C LEU A 83 10.10 -36.27 -9.49
N ARG A 84 9.80 -36.01 -10.75
CA ARG A 84 10.16 -34.76 -11.44
C ARG A 84 8.98 -33.81 -11.44
N PHE A 85 9.19 -32.62 -10.87
CA PHE A 85 8.17 -31.58 -10.80
C PHE A 85 8.28 -30.58 -11.95
N GLN A 86 7.17 -30.33 -12.65
CA GLN A 86 7.05 -29.22 -13.59
C GLN A 86 7.03 -27.89 -12.81
N SER A 87 7.65 -26.84 -13.35
CA SER A 87 7.75 -25.53 -12.69
C SER A 87 6.37 -24.89 -12.42
N SER A 88 5.40 -25.08 -13.32
CA SER A 88 4.00 -24.65 -13.14
C SER A 88 3.24 -25.45 -12.09
N ALA A 89 3.56 -26.74 -11.90
CA ALA A 89 2.87 -27.59 -10.92
C ALA A 89 3.20 -27.18 -9.48
N THR A 90 4.38 -26.60 -9.25
CA THR A 90 4.76 -26.05 -7.94
C THR A 90 4.16 -24.67 -7.65
N TYR A 91 3.64 -23.99 -8.67
CA TYR A 91 3.17 -22.60 -8.57
C TYR A 91 1.98 -22.36 -9.52
N GLN A 92 0.77 -22.41 -8.98
CA GLN A 92 -0.43 -21.99 -9.69
C GLN A 92 -0.93 -20.65 -9.12
N PRO A 93 -0.87 -19.54 -9.89
CA PRO A 93 -1.51 -18.30 -9.48
C PRO A 93 -3.04 -18.50 -9.53
N ASN A 94 -3.64 -18.74 -8.38
CA ASN A 94 -5.09 -18.74 -8.22
C ASN A 94 -5.60 -17.31 -8.41
N GLY A 95 -6.45 -17.07 -9.41
CA GLY A 95 -7.24 -15.84 -9.48
C GLY A 95 -7.08 -15.02 -10.75
N SER A 96 -7.53 -15.55 -11.88
CA SER A 96 -8.07 -14.73 -12.96
C SER A 96 -9.53 -15.09 -13.20
N PHE A 97 -10.38 -14.90 -12.18
CA PHE A 97 -11.82 -14.79 -12.42
C PHE A 97 -12.09 -13.32 -12.78
N LYS A 98 -11.99 -13.00 -14.08
CA LYS A 98 -12.34 -11.67 -14.58
C LYS A 98 -13.82 -11.45 -14.30
N SER A 99 -14.14 -10.69 -13.26
CA SER A 99 -15.50 -10.21 -13.01
C SER A 99 -15.87 -9.22 -14.11
N HIS A 100 -16.44 -9.72 -15.20
CA HIS A 100 -17.13 -8.91 -16.19
C HIS A 100 -18.50 -8.57 -15.64
N GLN A 101 -18.55 -7.55 -14.78
CA GLN A 101 -19.79 -6.90 -14.34
C GLN A 101 -19.57 -5.40 -14.54
N HIS A 102 -19.77 -4.97 -15.79
CA HIS A 102 -20.12 -3.59 -16.07
C HIS A 102 -21.54 -3.38 -15.54
N TRP A 103 -21.67 -2.93 -14.30
CA TRP A 103 -22.96 -2.51 -13.76
C TRP A 103 -23.15 -1.02 -14.02
N LYS A 104 -23.90 -0.70 -15.09
CA LYS A 104 -24.41 0.65 -15.30
C LYS A 104 -25.41 0.99 -14.19
N GLY A 105 -25.17 2.13 -13.55
CA GLY A 105 -26.18 3.04 -13.02
C GLY A 105 -27.35 2.44 -12.24
N ALA A 106 -27.23 2.41 -10.92
CA ALA A 106 -28.40 2.55 -10.05
C ALA A 106 -28.24 3.80 -9.18
N LYS A 107 -28.95 4.84 -9.61
CA LYS A 107 -29.49 5.91 -8.78
C LYS A 107 -29.99 5.29 -7.46
N TYR A 108 -29.47 5.72 -6.32
CA TYR A 108 -30.05 5.42 -5.02
C TYR A 108 -31.51 5.88 -4.98
N PRO A 109 -32.49 5.03 -4.64
CA PRO A 109 -33.70 5.49 -3.97
C PRO A 109 -33.53 5.24 -2.48
N THR A 110 -33.43 6.34 -1.76
CA THR A 110 -33.82 6.46 -0.36
C THR A 110 -35.13 5.70 -0.08
N LYS A 111 -35.24 5.17 1.16
CA LYS A 111 -36.45 4.66 1.86
C LYS A 111 -36.57 3.12 1.94
N CYS A 112 -35.76 2.50 2.79
CA CYS A 112 -36.25 1.37 3.60
C CYS A 112 -36.75 1.97 4.91
N VAL A 113 -38.02 2.36 4.89
CA VAL A 113 -38.79 2.67 6.09
C VAL A 113 -38.84 1.40 6.94
N VAL A 114 -38.41 1.55 8.19
CA VAL A 114 -38.64 0.62 9.28
C VAL A 114 -40.14 0.42 9.43
N GLN A 115 -40.64 -0.79 9.17
CA GLN A 115 -41.88 -1.26 9.78
C GLN A 115 -41.62 -2.59 10.46
N LEU A 116 -41.17 -2.45 11.69
CA LEU A 116 -41.28 -3.41 12.78
C LEU A 116 -42.67 -3.19 13.39
N THR A 117 -43.62 -4.10 13.16
CA THR A 117 -44.84 -4.23 13.96
C THR A 117 -45.27 -5.69 13.93
N LEU A 118 -45.16 -6.32 15.11
CA LEU A 118 -45.79 -7.54 15.64
C LEU A 118 -46.15 -8.67 14.67
#